data_AF-A0A1I3DL69-F1
#
_entry.id   AF-A0A1I3DL69-F1
#
_cell.length_a   1.000
_cell.length_b   1.000
_cell.length_c   1.000
_cell.angle_alpha   90.00
_cell.angle_beta   90.00
_cell.angle_gamma   90.00
#
_symmetry.space_group_name_H-M   'P 1'
#
loop_
_entity.id
_entity.type
_entity.pdbx_description
1 polymer ?
#
loop_
_entity_poly.entity_id
_entity_poly.type
_entity_poly.pdbx_seq_one_letter_code
_entity_poly.pdbx_strand_id
1 'polypeptide(L)'
;MNLLKALLLDESGTILSAETALLGTLGVAGATMGLSTAATSVRDEMAEMAYAFRSLDQSYSFEGQRSGSAWTAGSKYVQPSAEESRERLRAQFEKEAQQQVAHDENEGPLLP
;
A
#
# COMPACT_ATOMS: atom_id res chain seq x y z
N MET A 1 47.12 30.26 17.84
CA MET A 1 46.44 30.14 16.53
C MET A 1 47.28 29.28 15.56
N ASN A 2 47.79 28.13 16.02
CA ASN A 2 48.66 27.27 15.21
C ASN A 2 47.94 25.99 14.78
N LEU A 3 46.97 25.52 15.58
CA LEU A 3 46.22 24.31 15.31
C LEU A 3 45.26 24.47 14.11
N LEU A 4 44.56 25.60 14.01
CA LEU A 4 43.72 25.91 12.83
C LEU A 4 44.54 26.07 11.54
N LYS A 5 45.76 26.60 11.63
CA LYS A 5 46.67 26.67 10.47
C LYS A 5 47.21 25.31 10.08
N ALA A 6 47.54 24.45 11.05
CA ALA A 6 47.99 23.09 10.82
C ALA A 6 46.89 22.24 10.15
N LEU A 7 45.62 22.40 10.55
CA LEU A 7 44.48 21.74 9.90
C LEU A 7 44.24 22.26 8.47
N LEU A 8 44.39 23.56 8.23
CA LEU A 8 44.26 24.15 6.89
C LEU A 8 45.41 23.78 5.94
N LEU A 9 46.55 23.33 6.47
CA LEU A 9 47.73 22.89 5.72
C LEU A 9 47.81 21.36 5.58
N ASP A 10 46.88 20.61 6.20
CA ASP A 10 46.80 19.16 6.09
C ASP A 10 45.97 18.74 4.87
N GLU A 11 46.65 18.60 3.74
CA GLU A 11 46.02 18.15 2.49
C GLU A 11 45.54 16.70 2.57
N SER A 12 46.24 15.85 3.34
CA SER A 12 45.92 14.43 3.44
C SER A 12 44.61 14.19 4.20
N GLY A 13 44.41 14.89 5.32
CA GLY A 13 43.17 14.85 6.10
C GLY A 13 41.98 15.47 5.35
N THR A 14 42.24 16.50 4.55
CA THR A 14 41.20 17.18 3.74
C THR A 14 40.65 16.27 2.64
N ILE A 15 41.52 15.54 1.91
CA ILE A 15 41.11 14.61 0.85
C ILE A 15 40.33 13.42 1.42
N LEU A 16 40.82 12.83 2.52
CA LEU A 16 40.16 11.69 3.15
C LEU A 16 38.76 12.05 3.69
N SER A 17 38.60 13.25 4.24
CA SER A 17 37.30 13.76 4.69
C SER A 17 36.32 13.94 3.53
N ALA A 18 36.79 14.46 2.40
CA ALA A 18 35.97 14.63 1.20
C ALA A 18 35.51 13.27 0.61
N GLU A 19 36.41 12.29 0.52
CA GLU A 19 36.08 10.94 0.05
C GLU A 19 35.09 10.23 0.99
N THR A 20 35.30 10.34 2.30
CA THR A 20 34.40 9.74 3.29
C THR A 20 33.02 10.39 3.26
N ALA A 21 32.93 11.71 3.05
CA ALA A 21 31.66 12.41 2.87
C ALA A 21 30.93 11.97 1.58
N LEU A 22 31.67 11.79 0.47
CA LEU A 22 31.11 11.28 -0.78
C LEU A 22 30.59 9.84 -0.59
N LEU A 23 31.39 8.95 -0.01
CA LEU A 23 30.97 7.56 0.25
C LEU A 23 29.80 7.50 1.25
N GLY A 24 29.80 8.35 2.27
CA GLY A 24 28.71 8.44 3.25
C GLY A 24 27.39 8.87 2.61
N THR A 25 27.41 9.91 1.77
CA THR A 25 26.20 10.34 1.04
C THR A 25 25.71 9.31 0.04
N LEU A 26 26.62 8.67 -0.70
CA LEU A 26 26.27 7.58 -1.61
C LEU A 26 25.69 6.38 -0.85
N GLY A 27 26.26 6.06 0.31
CA GLY A 27 25.78 4.99 1.20
C GLY A 27 24.36 5.26 1.72
N VAL A 28 24.08 6.48 2.19
CA VAL A 28 22.74 6.88 2.65
C VAL A 28 21.72 6.85 1.50
N ALA A 29 22.09 7.36 0.32
CA ALA A 29 21.23 7.32 -0.86
C ALA A 29 20.92 5.87 -1.28
N GLY A 30 21.95 5.02 -1.36
CA GLY A 30 21.81 3.61 -1.70
C GLY A 30 20.98 2.83 -0.69
N ALA A 31 21.19 3.04 0.61
CA ALA A 31 20.41 2.39 1.66
C ALA A 31 18.93 2.80 1.62
N THR A 32 18.66 4.09 1.38
CA THR A 32 17.28 4.61 1.31
C THR A 32 16.55 4.05 0.09
N MET A 33 17.20 4.07 -1.09
CA MET A 33 16.63 3.51 -2.31
C MET A 33 16.43 1.99 -2.18
N GLY A 34 17.43 1.27 -1.69
CA GLY A 34 17.37 -0.19 -1.50
C GLY A 34 16.25 -0.60 -0.55
N LEU A 35 16.09 0.09 0.58
CA LEU A 35 15.01 -0.17 1.52
C LEU A 35 13.64 0.14 0.90
N SER A 36 13.51 1.26 0.17
CA SER A 36 12.27 1.64 -0.50
C SER A 36 11.84 0.62 -1.54
N THR A 37 12.78 0.13 -2.36
CA THR A 37 12.53 -0.92 -3.35
C THR A 37 12.15 -2.24 -2.69
N ALA A 38 12.85 -2.66 -1.64
CA ALA A 38 12.53 -3.88 -0.90
C ALA A 38 11.13 -3.80 -0.27
N ALA A 39 10.79 -2.68 0.36
CA ALA A 39 9.47 -2.45 0.95
C ALA A 39 8.36 -2.50 -0.10
N THR A 40 8.58 -1.85 -1.25
CA THR A 40 7.65 -1.88 -2.38
C THR A 40 7.45 -3.29 -2.91
N SER A 41 8.53 -4.04 -3.13
CA SER A 41 8.45 -5.43 -3.60
C SER A 41 7.67 -6.32 -2.64
N VAL A 42 7.93 -6.25 -1.33
CA VAL A 42 7.17 -7.02 -0.33
C VAL A 42 5.69 -6.64 -0.33
N ARG A 43 5.39 -5.33 -0.37
CA ARG A 43 4.01 -4.84 -0.43
C ARG A 43 3.28 -5.39 -1.65
N ASP A 44 3.92 -5.36 -2.80
CA ASP A 44 3.30 -5.78 -4.06
C ASP A 44 3.02 -7.29 -4.05
N GLU A 45 3.93 -8.11 -3.51
CA GLU A 45 3.69 -9.55 -3.29
C GLU A 45 2.58 -9.83 -2.27
N MET A 46 2.49 -9.03 -1.19
CA MET A 46 1.38 -9.16 -0.22
C MET A 46 0.04 -8.75 -0.84
N ALA A 47 0.03 -7.76 -1.72
CA ALA A 47 -1.17 -7.38 -2.47
C ALA A 47 -1.60 -8.51 -3.41
N GLU A 48 -0.66 -9.14 -4.11
CA GLU A 48 -0.94 -10.30 -4.97
C GLU A 48 -1.46 -11.49 -4.16
N MET A 49 -0.84 -11.79 -3.01
CA MET A 49 -1.34 -12.78 -2.06
C MET A 49 -2.78 -12.47 -1.63
N ALA A 50 -3.10 -11.21 -1.30
CA ALA A 50 -4.44 -10.81 -0.92
C ALA A 50 -5.46 -10.98 -2.07
N TYR A 51 -5.05 -10.71 -3.32
CA TYR A 51 -5.88 -10.99 -4.49
C TYR A 51 -6.13 -12.48 -4.69
N ALA A 52 -5.10 -13.31 -4.49
CA ALA A 52 -5.25 -14.76 -4.53
C ALA A 52 -6.28 -15.25 -3.49
N PHE A 53 -6.21 -14.78 -2.23
CA PHE A 53 -7.22 -15.11 -1.22
C PHE A 53 -8.63 -14.67 -1.61
N ARG A 54 -8.76 -13.47 -2.16
CA ARG A 54 -10.07 -12.95 -2.59
C ARG A 54 -10.63 -13.67 -3.83
N SER A 55 -9.76 -14.29 -4.62
CA SER A 55 -10.14 -15.07 -5.80
C SER A 55 -10.74 -16.44 -5.45
N LEU A 56 -10.56 -16.91 -4.21
CA LEU A 56 -11.19 -18.13 -3.73
C LEU A 56 -12.71 -17.94 -3.64
N ASP A 57 -13.44 -19.04 -3.83
CA ASP A 57 -14.87 -19.07 -3.60
C ASP A 57 -15.16 -19.00 -2.09
N GLN A 58 -15.80 -17.92 -1.65
CA GLN A 58 -16.18 -17.69 -0.25
C GLN A 58 -17.62 -18.14 0.04
N SER A 59 -18.19 -18.98 -0.83
CA SER A 59 -19.47 -19.63 -0.59
C SER A 59 -19.37 -20.62 0.58
N TYR A 60 -20.39 -20.65 1.44
CA TYR A 60 -20.51 -21.64 2.51
C TYR A 60 -21.94 -22.16 2.62
N SER A 61 -22.10 -23.39 3.09
CA SER A 61 -23.41 -23.98 3.37
C SER A 61 -23.29 -24.97 4.52
N PHE A 62 -24.12 -24.81 5.54
CA PHE A 62 -24.28 -25.80 6.60
C PHE A 62 -25.76 -26.03 6.91
N GLU A 63 -26.08 -27.27 7.22
CA GLU A 63 -27.45 -27.68 7.49
C GLU A 63 -27.86 -27.40 8.94
N GLY A 64 -29.16 -27.20 9.14
CA GLY A 64 -29.73 -27.10 10.47
C GLY A 64 -29.67 -28.44 11.20
N GLN A 65 -29.39 -28.41 12.50
CA GLN A 65 -29.34 -29.63 13.31
C GLN A 65 -30.64 -29.81 14.07
N ARG A 66 -31.10 -31.06 14.20
CA ARG A 66 -32.26 -31.42 15.00
C ARG A 66 -31.87 -32.51 16.00
N SER A 67 -32.25 -32.31 17.27
CA SER A 67 -32.09 -33.30 18.32
C SER A 67 -33.35 -33.35 19.17
N GLY A 68 -34.08 -34.46 19.11
CA GLY A 68 -35.39 -34.61 19.75
C GLY A 68 -36.39 -33.52 19.30
N SER A 69 -36.85 -32.72 20.26
CA SER A 69 -37.75 -31.57 20.06
C SER A 69 -37.02 -30.24 19.85
N ALA A 70 -35.68 -30.21 19.91
CA ALA A 70 -34.88 -29.02 19.64
C ALA A 70 -34.44 -28.97 18.17
N TRP A 71 -34.42 -27.78 17.59
CA TRP A 71 -33.95 -27.54 16.22
C TRP A 71 -33.13 -26.25 16.14
N THR A 72 -32.16 -26.24 15.23
CA THR A 72 -31.35 -25.08 14.87
C THR A 72 -31.46 -24.87 13.37
N ALA A 73 -31.61 -23.61 12.92
CA ALA A 73 -31.60 -23.30 11.51
C ALA A 73 -30.19 -23.47 10.90
N GLY A 74 -30.12 -23.93 9.66
CA GLY A 74 -28.89 -23.89 8.87
C GLY A 74 -28.62 -22.49 8.31
N SER A 75 -27.46 -22.29 7.70
CA SER A 75 -27.16 -21.07 6.95
C SER A 75 -26.36 -21.38 5.69
N LYS A 76 -26.56 -20.55 4.67
CA LYS A 76 -25.87 -20.64 3.40
C LYS A 76 -25.61 -19.24 2.84
N TYR A 77 -24.42 -19.07 2.28
CA TYR A 77 -24.07 -17.93 1.44
C TYR A 77 -23.46 -18.45 0.14
N VAL A 78 -23.86 -17.86 -0.98
CA VAL A 78 -23.28 -18.15 -2.29
C VAL A 78 -22.68 -16.86 -2.81
N GLN A 79 -21.38 -16.88 -3.07
CA GLN A 79 -20.69 -15.77 -3.68
C GLN A 79 -21.20 -15.60 -5.13
N PRO A 80 -21.56 -14.38 -5.56
CA PRO A 80 -21.91 -14.12 -6.95
C PRO A 80 -20.73 -14.40 -7.87
N SER A 81 -21.00 -14.62 -9.15
CA SER A 81 -19.95 -14.93 -10.12
C SER A 81 -18.93 -13.79 -10.21
N ALA A 82 -17.71 -14.10 -10.66
CA ALA A 82 -16.67 -13.09 -10.82
C ALA A 82 -17.09 -11.98 -11.80
N GLU A 83 -17.89 -12.32 -12.81
CA GLU A 83 -18.41 -11.36 -13.79
C GLU A 83 -19.40 -10.38 -13.14
N GLU A 84 -20.41 -10.89 -12.44
CA GLU A 84 -21.40 -10.07 -11.72
C GLU A 84 -20.73 -9.17 -10.66
N SER A 85 -19.72 -9.70 -9.97
CA SER A 85 -18.97 -8.94 -8.96
C SER A 85 -18.19 -7.79 -9.58
N ARG A 86 -17.59 -7.99 -10.76
CA ARG A 86 -16.85 -6.95 -11.50
C ARG A 86 -17.79 -5.88 -12.04
N GLU A 87 -18.97 -6.27 -12.52
CA GLU A 87 -20.00 -5.32 -12.97
C GLU A 87 -20.53 -4.47 -11.83
N ARG A 88 -20.81 -5.06 -10.67
CA ARG A 88 -21.21 -4.31 -9.46
C ARG A 88 -20.16 -3.30 -9.04
N LEU A 89 -18.89 -3.69 -9.03
CA LEU A 89 -17.77 -2.79 -8.73
C LEU A 89 -17.69 -1.62 -9.72
N ARG A 90 -17.80 -1.89 -11.02
CA ARG A 90 -17.82 -0.83 -12.05
C ARG A 90 -18.95 0.17 -11.84
N ALA A 91 -20.17 -0.34 -11.64
CA ALA A 91 -21.33 0.50 -11.39
C ALA A 91 -21.18 1.34 -10.10
N GLN A 92 -20.44 0.83 -9.11
CA GLN A 92 -20.16 1.54 -7.88
C GLN A 92 -19.17 2.69 -8.10
N PHE A 93 -18.08 2.45 -8.84
CA PHE A 93 -17.14 3.51 -9.23
C PHE A 93 -17.80 4.60 -10.07
N GLU A 94 -18.69 4.24 -10.99
CA GLU A 94 -19.44 5.20 -11.81
C GLU A 94 -20.34 6.10 -10.95
N LYS A 95 -20.99 5.54 -9.91
CA LYS A 95 -21.79 6.31 -8.97
C LYS A 95 -20.94 7.23 -8.10
N GLU A 96 -19.80 6.75 -7.62
CA GLU A 96 -18.86 7.55 -6.83
C GLU A 96 -18.31 8.72 -7.66
N ALA A 97 -17.92 8.48 -8.91
CA ALA A 97 -17.47 9.53 -9.82
C ALA A 97 -18.58 10.58 -10.07
N GLN A 98 -19.82 10.16 -10.29
CA GLN A 98 -20.95 11.07 -10.46
C GLN A 98 -21.25 11.89 -9.19
N GLN A 99 -21.12 11.28 -8.01
CA GLN A 99 -21.28 11.97 -6.73
C GLN A 99 -20.17 13.00 -6.51
N GLN A 100 -18.95 12.71 -6.94
CA GLN A 100 -17.82 13.61 -6.81
C GLN A 100 -17.95 14.83 -7.74
N VAL A 101 -18.39 14.62 -8.98
CA VAL A 101 -18.74 15.72 -9.90
C VAL A 101 -19.88 16.57 -9.34
N ALA A 102 -20.94 15.95 -8.81
CA ALA A 102 -22.04 16.68 -8.20
C ALA A 102 -21.65 17.43 -6.91
N HIS A 103 -20.63 16.96 -6.19
CA HIS A 103 -20.05 17.64 -5.04
C HIS A 103 -19.25 18.88 -5.47
N ASP A 104 -18.38 18.75 -6.48
CA ASP A 104 -17.60 19.85 -7.05
C ASP A 104 -18.49 20.91 -7.73
N GLU A 105 -19.63 20.51 -8.29
CA GLU A 105 -20.62 21.44 -8.87
C GLU A 105 -21.42 22.21 -7.79
N ASN A 106 -21.55 21.68 -6.57
CA ASN A 106 -22.24 22.33 -5.46
C ASN A 106 -21.30 23.22 -4.62
N GLU A 107 -20.01 22.91 -4.59
CA GLU A 107 -18.96 23.79 -4.07
C GLU A 107 -18.53 24.79 -5.17
N GLY A 108 -19.39 25.78 -5.45
CA GLY A 108 -19.06 26.88 -6.38
C GLY A 108 -17.67 27.48 -6.12
N PRO A 109 -17.02 28.06 -7.14
CA PRO A 109 -15.59 28.33 -7.13
C PRO A 109 -15.19 29.14 -5.89
N LEU A 110 -14.20 28.64 -5.14
CA LEU A 110 -13.48 29.46 -4.17
C LEU A 110 -12.90 30.65 -4.95
N LEU A 111 -13.51 31.82 -4.74
CA LEU A 111 -13.01 33.10 -5.28
C LEU A 111 -11.54 33.28 -4.86
N PRO A 112 -10.72 33.91 -5.72
CA PRO A 112 -9.26 33.83 -5.69
C PRO A 112 -8.62 34.31 -4.38
#